data_AF-M1P5J1-F1
#
_entry.id   AF-M1P5J1-F1
#
_cell.length_a   1.000
_cell.length_b   1.000
_cell.length_c   1.000
_cell.angle_alpha   90.00
_cell.angle_beta   90.00
_cell.angle_gamma   90.00
#
_symmetry.space_group_name_H-M   'P 1'
#
loop_
_entity.id
_entity.type
_entity.pdbx_description
1 polymer ?
#
loop_
_entity_poly.entity_id
_entity_poly.type
_entity_poly.pdbx_seq_one_letter_code
_entity_poly.pdbx_strand_id
1 'polypeptide(L)'
;MELPHPSSLADVITDGMIAQADIDAAVRASFGPVTGVEFTGPAPTAPGPEADSGELDAPVEVRLHGRTGDPVPVQGVRLAVIRDGVWTWATTRTEGFSIPELREPQPASDDLVRAARTLFGNVPVLLAPHDDTVISVIAVTDPPPSGPLRSALISGLSALDERFGTRRALMGFAAFRGLGYWEDGETVTVADTSESVALTLRDGRVTDIAGGMRLDDVRADALYYSAEHQLLLDGLFPGTRVTVDLSRATAEVTSDSPRHDDALHARAQVIATVTGGTWTWAWADPNLTGSPAVQLIGGLERFGLDHGIPALFRPHLPAEEAHRLGLTDVAKPVTGLWTHAEVPLNPETTGIVLLDAEALRLPPPTAQALTATLHAPADPSLDLRRAVGAYAGYRGVSLVHATDGAVIPLPTAGERVTLTFGPSGVTAEMGRAD
;
A
#
# COMPACT_ATOMS: atom_id res chain seq x y z
N MET A 1 -0.85 28.79 4.76
CA MET A 1 0.22 28.25 3.89
C MET A 1 -0.01 28.81 2.50
N GLU A 2 1.04 29.23 1.79
CA GLU A 2 0.95 29.56 0.38
C GLU A 2 1.35 28.33 -0.46
N LEU A 3 0.42 27.81 -1.25
CA LEU A 3 0.69 26.77 -2.24
C LEU A 3 1.40 27.42 -3.45
N PRO A 4 2.56 26.91 -3.90
CA PRO A 4 3.24 27.47 -5.07
C PRO A 4 2.35 27.45 -6.30
N HIS A 5 2.26 28.56 -7.01
CA HIS A 5 1.52 28.63 -8.28
C HIS A 5 2.01 27.51 -9.22
N PRO A 6 1.10 26.70 -9.80
CA PRO A 6 1.48 25.65 -10.72
C PRO A 6 2.04 26.24 -12.01
N SER A 7 3.12 25.63 -12.50
CA SER A 7 3.86 26.08 -13.68
C SER A 7 3.75 25.11 -14.86
N SER A 8 3.18 23.92 -14.61
CA SER A 8 3.03 22.83 -15.58
C SER A 8 1.71 22.09 -15.36
N LEU A 9 1.27 21.30 -16.35
CA LEU A 9 0.11 20.42 -16.17
C LEU A 9 0.33 19.42 -15.02
N ALA A 10 1.56 18.89 -14.88
CA ALA A 10 1.93 17.96 -13.82
C ALA A 10 1.76 18.59 -12.43
N ASP A 11 2.09 19.88 -12.27
CA ASP A 11 1.85 20.62 -11.03
C ASP A 11 0.35 20.67 -10.67
N VAL A 12 -0.50 21.02 -11.64
CA VAL A 12 -1.96 21.08 -11.46
C VAL A 12 -2.53 19.72 -11.09
N ILE A 13 -2.06 18.65 -11.73
CA ILE A 13 -2.47 17.28 -11.39
C ILE A 13 -2.04 16.96 -9.95
N THR A 14 -0.76 17.19 -9.63
CA THR A 14 -0.17 16.88 -8.32
C THR A 14 -0.93 17.53 -7.18
N ASP A 15 -1.34 18.80 -7.34
CA ASP A 15 -2.05 19.57 -6.31
C ASP A 15 -3.40 18.93 -5.91
N GLY A 16 -4.01 18.15 -6.80
CA GLY A 16 -5.31 17.52 -6.56
C GLY A 16 -5.28 16.04 -6.20
N MET A 17 -4.17 15.30 -6.42
CA MET A 17 -4.19 13.83 -6.42
C MET A 17 -4.72 13.19 -5.12
N ILE A 18 -4.23 13.64 -3.97
CA ILE A 18 -4.65 13.08 -2.66
C ILE A 18 -6.12 13.45 -2.39
N ALA A 19 -6.53 14.68 -2.72
CA ALA A 19 -7.91 15.12 -2.55
C ALA A 19 -8.89 14.37 -3.46
N GLN A 20 -8.49 14.08 -4.70
CA GLN A 20 -9.30 13.30 -5.64
C GLN A 20 -9.52 11.87 -5.13
N ALA A 21 -8.47 11.22 -4.62
CA ALA A 21 -8.58 9.88 -4.04
C ALA A 21 -9.52 9.84 -2.81
N ASP A 22 -9.44 10.86 -1.94
CA ASP A 22 -10.35 11.02 -0.81
C ASP A 22 -11.81 11.17 -1.26
N ILE A 23 -12.08 12.08 -2.20
CA ILE A 23 -13.42 12.28 -2.75
C ILE A 23 -13.93 11.00 -3.40
N ASP A 24 -13.11 10.30 -4.18
CA ASP A 24 -13.50 9.05 -4.83
C ASP A 24 -13.83 7.95 -3.80
N ALA A 25 -13.08 7.89 -2.70
CA ALA A 25 -13.40 6.98 -1.59
C ALA A 25 -14.73 7.34 -0.91
N ALA A 26 -14.98 8.63 -0.66
CA ALA A 26 -16.22 9.13 -0.07
C ALA A 26 -17.43 8.90 -0.99
N VAL A 27 -17.27 9.11 -2.31
CA VAL A 27 -18.29 8.82 -3.33
C VAL A 27 -18.61 7.33 -3.33
N ARG A 28 -17.60 6.46 -3.38
CA ARG A 28 -17.80 5.01 -3.35
C ARG A 28 -18.49 4.54 -2.07
N ALA A 29 -18.17 5.13 -0.93
CA ALA A 29 -18.82 4.81 0.34
C ALA A 29 -20.29 5.26 0.38
N SER A 30 -20.60 6.41 -0.24
CA SER A 30 -21.94 7.01 -0.20
C SER A 30 -22.89 6.42 -1.26
N PHE A 31 -22.40 6.20 -2.48
CA PHE A 31 -23.20 5.80 -3.64
C PHE A 31 -23.00 4.33 -4.06
N GLY A 32 -21.97 3.66 -3.52
CA GLY A 32 -21.54 2.36 -4.03
C GLY A 32 -20.94 2.46 -5.45
N PRO A 33 -20.80 1.32 -6.16
CA PRO A 33 -20.32 1.32 -7.53
C PRO A 33 -21.36 1.92 -8.47
N VAL A 34 -20.98 2.98 -9.19
CA VAL A 34 -21.77 3.56 -10.28
C VAL A 34 -21.75 2.58 -11.47
N THR A 35 -22.93 2.17 -11.93
CA THR A 35 -23.13 1.23 -13.04
C THR A 35 -23.66 1.89 -14.30
N GLY A 36 -24.10 3.14 -14.23
CA GLY A 36 -24.60 3.90 -15.36
C GLY A 36 -24.74 5.38 -15.03
N VAL A 37 -24.74 6.21 -16.07
CA VAL A 37 -24.92 7.66 -15.95
C VAL A 37 -25.81 8.16 -17.08
N GLU A 38 -26.80 8.99 -16.75
CA GLU A 38 -27.60 9.75 -17.72
C GLU A 38 -27.29 11.24 -17.59
N PHE A 39 -27.37 11.96 -18.71
CA PHE A 39 -27.04 13.39 -18.80
C PHE A 39 -28.18 14.15 -19.47
N THR A 40 -28.52 15.33 -18.95
CA THR A 40 -29.47 16.26 -19.55
C THR A 40 -28.91 17.67 -19.48
N GLY A 41 -28.71 18.31 -20.63
CA GLY A 41 -28.12 19.64 -20.70
C GLY A 41 -28.00 20.14 -22.14
N PRO A 42 -27.51 21.37 -22.34
CA PRO A 42 -27.31 21.92 -23.67
C PRO A 42 -26.34 21.05 -24.47
N ALA A 43 -26.66 20.72 -25.72
CA ALA A 43 -25.73 20.02 -26.59
C ALA A 43 -24.52 20.92 -26.94
N PRO A 44 -23.31 20.37 -27.06
CA PRO A 44 -22.16 21.17 -27.47
C PRO A 44 -22.35 21.64 -28.93
N THR A 45 -22.29 22.95 -29.18
CA THR A 45 -22.56 23.57 -30.49
C THR A 45 -21.69 22.98 -31.60
N ALA A 46 -22.29 22.78 -32.79
CA ALA A 46 -21.64 22.19 -33.96
C ALA A 46 -20.48 23.06 -34.49
N PRO A 47 -19.47 22.46 -35.16
CA PRO A 47 -18.35 23.21 -35.72
C PRO A 47 -18.80 24.17 -36.84
N GLY A 48 -18.33 25.42 -36.78
CA GLY A 48 -18.59 26.46 -37.78
C GLY A 48 -17.86 27.76 -37.43
N PRO A 49 -17.72 28.71 -38.37
CA PRO A 49 -17.03 29.98 -38.14
C PRO A 49 -17.73 30.93 -37.14
N GLU A 50 -18.95 30.59 -36.70
CA GLU A 50 -19.67 31.24 -35.59
C GLU A 50 -19.64 30.41 -34.29
N ALA A 51 -18.96 29.25 -34.26
CA ALA A 51 -18.84 28.37 -33.10
C ALA A 51 -17.75 28.82 -32.10
N ASP A 52 -17.36 30.09 -32.15
CA ASP A 52 -16.46 30.71 -31.19
C ASP A 52 -17.21 30.84 -29.85
N SER A 53 -16.70 30.15 -28.83
CA SER A 53 -17.26 30.00 -27.49
C SER A 53 -18.55 29.17 -27.42
N GLY A 54 -18.40 27.84 -27.41
CA GLY A 54 -19.39 27.01 -26.71
C GLY A 54 -19.60 27.59 -25.30
N GLU A 55 -20.86 27.62 -24.84
CA GLU A 55 -21.22 28.18 -23.53
C GLU A 55 -20.26 27.66 -22.45
N LEU A 56 -19.48 28.59 -21.89
CA LEU A 56 -18.51 28.29 -20.83
C LEU A 56 -19.27 27.87 -19.59
N ASP A 57 -18.78 26.83 -18.92
CA ASP A 57 -19.33 26.37 -17.65
C ASP A 57 -20.83 26.01 -17.75
N ALA A 58 -21.26 25.46 -18.89
CA ALA A 58 -22.66 25.14 -19.14
C ALA A 58 -23.21 24.11 -18.12
N PRO A 59 -24.36 24.37 -17.48
CA PRO A 59 -24.94 23.46 -16.49
C PRO A 59 -25.47 22.17 -17.14
N VAL A 60 -25.27 21.04 -16.46
CA VAL A 60 -25.73 19.72 -16.88
C VAL A 60 -26.35 19.00 -15.68
N GLU A 61 -27.58 18.51 -15.84
CA GLU A 61 -28.19 17.57 -14.90
C GLU A 61 -27.63 16.17 -15.16
N VAL A 62 -27.22 15.48 -14.11
CA VAL A 62 -26.64 14.14 -14.18
C VAL A 62 -27.47 13.21 -13.29
N ARG A 63 -27.73 11.99 -13.76
CA ARG A 63 -28.35 10.94 -12.93
C ARG A 63 -27.38 9.77 -12.82
N LEU A 64 -26.98 9.45 -11.59
CA LEU A 64 -26.08 8.34 -11.29
C LEU A 64 -26.89 7.08 -10.97
N HIS A 65 -26.58 5.99 -11.64
CA HIS A 65 -27.21 4.69 -11.42
C HIS A 65 -26.27 3.80 -10.61
N GLY A 66 -26.76 3.27 -9.49
CA GLY A 66 -26.09 2.21 -8.74
C GLY A 66 -26.62 0.82 -9.12
N ARG A 67 -26.05 -0.22 -8.49
CA ARG A 67 -26.52 -1.61 -8.66
C ARG A 67 -27.97 -1.84 -8.21
N THR A 68 -28.42 -1.08 -7.22
CA THR A 68 -29.74 -1.19 -6.61
C THR A 68 -30.22 0.20 -6.19
N GLY A 69 -31.51 0.48 -6.34
CA GLY A 69 -32.12 1.76 -5.95
C GLY A 69 -32.44 2.65 -7.15
N ASP A 70 -33.11 3.77 -6.86
CA ASP A 70 -33.46 4.76 -7.87
C ASP A 70 -32.23 5.60 -8.29
N PRO A 71 -32.18 6.10 -9.54
CA PRO A 71 -31.08 6.97 -9.99
C PRO A 71 -31.00 8.23 -9.13
N VAL A 72 -29.79 8.58 -8.70
CA VAL A 72 -29.57 9.77 -7.85
C VAL A 72 -29.26 10.98 -8.73
N PRO A 73 -30.07 12.05 -8.69
CA PRO A 73 -29.77 13.27 -9.41
C PRO A 73 -28.61 14.01 -8.73
N VAL A 74 -27.64 14.45 -9.53
CA VAL A 74 -26.54 15.33 -9.12
C VAL A 74 -26.39 16.46 -10.13
N GLN A 75 -25.90 17.61 -9.67
CA GLN A 75 -25.61 18.72 -10.57
C GLN A 75 -24.21 18.57 -11.18
N GLY A 76 -24.05 19.08 -12.39
CA GLY A 76 -22.78 19.07 -13.09
C GLY A 76 -22.58 20.31 -13.95
N VAL A 77 -21.33 20.51 -14.35
CA VAL A 77 -20.90 21.60 -15.25
C VAL A 77 -20.03 21.02 -16.34
N ARG A 78 -20.35 21.33 -17.61
CA ARG A 78 -19.50 20.98 -18.74
C ARG A 78 -18.31 21.92 -18.77
N LEU A 79 -17.12 21.35 -18.61
CA LEU A 79 -15.86 22.08 -18.56
C LEU A 79 -15.00 21.92 -19.83
N ALA A 80 -15.32 20.93 -20.67
CA ALA A 80 -14.65 20.71 -21.94
C ALA A 80 -15.53 19.87 -22.89
N VAL A 81 -15.14 19.86 -24.15
CA VAL A 81 -15.69 19.00 -25.19
C VAL A 81 -14.53 18.29 -25.88
N ILE A 82 -14.65 16.97 -26.05
CA ILE A 82 -13.74 16.18 -26.87
C ILE A 82 -14.43 15.94 -28.21
N ARG A 83 -13.78 16.33 -29.32
CA ARG A 83 -14.23 16.08 -30.69
C ARG A 83 -13.14 15.36 -31.46
N ASP A 84 -13.44 14.18 -31.99
CA ASP A 84 -12.48 13.36 -32.75
C ASP A 84 -11.15 13.14 -31.98
N GLY A 85 -11.27 12.93 -30.66
CA GLY A 85 -10.12 12.76 -29.76
C GLY A 85 -9.37 14.05 -29.37
N VAL A 86 -9.85 15.22 -29.81
CA VAL A 86 -9.28 16.53 -29.46
C VAL A 86 -10.10 17.18 -28.35
N TRP A 87 -9.47 17.43 -27.22
CA TRP A 87 -9.99 18.14 -26.06
C TRP A 87 -9.94 19.66 -26.27
N THR A 88 -11.07 20.34 -26.06
CA THR A 88 -11.18 21.79 -26.02
C THR A 88 -11.85 22.22 -24.73
N TRP A 89 -11.17 23.06 -23.94
CA TRP A 89 -11.72 23.62 -22.71
C TRP A 89 -12.90 24.56 -22.99
N ALA A 90 -13.93 24.46 -22.16
CA ALA A 90 -15.15 25.24 -22.20
C ALA A 90 -15.46 25.76 -20.78
N THR A 91 -14.46 26.33 -20.12
CA THR A 91 -14.54 26.83 -18.74
C THR A 91 -13.68 28.07 -18.57
N THR A 92 -14.11 28.96 -17.67
CA THR A 92 -13.32 30.12 -17.24
C THR A 92 -12.20 29.74 -16.26
N ARG A 93 -12.22 28.53 -15.69
CA ARG A 93 -11.27 28.11 -14.64
C ARG A 93 -9.84 27.86 -15.13
N THR A 94 -9.63 27.82 -16.44
CA THR A 94 -8.27 27.78 -17.03
C THR A 94 -7.70 29.17 -17.26
N GLU A 95 -8.50 30.24 -17.07
CA GLU A 95 -8.02 31.61 -17.16
C GLU A 95 -6.98 31.89 -16.07
N GLY A 96 -5.91 32.59 -16.43
CA GLY A 96 -4.81 32.92 -15.51
C GLY A 96 -3.66 31.91 -15.48
N PHE A 97 -3.80 30.72 -16.08
CA PHE A 97 -2.68 29.79 -16.22
C PHE A 97 -1.86 30.08 -17.49
N SER A 98 -0.54 30.12 -17.32
CA SER A 98 0.40 30.18 -18.46
C SER A 98 0.79 28.78 -18.96
N ILE A 99 -0.09 27.79 -18.82
CA ILE A 99 0.15 26.37 -19.16
C ILE A 99 -0.49 26.09 -20.53
N PRO A 100 0.26 25.67 -21.57
CA PRO A 100 -0.27 25.42 -22.92
C PRO A 100 -1.44 24.43 -22.95
N GLU A 101 -1.34 23.35 -22.18
CA GLU A 101 -2.31 22.25 -22.11
C GLU A 101 -3.68 22.69 -21.57
N LEU A 102 -3.75 23.84 -20.89
CA LEU A 102 -4.99 24.40 -20.34
C LEU A 102 -5.64 25.46 -21.24
N ARG A 103 -5.04 25.79 -22.39
CA ARG A 103 -5.49 26.90 -23.26
C ARG A 103 -5.79 26.49 -24.68
N GLU A 104 -4.89 25.71 -25.27
CA GLU A 104 -5.02 25.29 -26.67
C GLU A 104 -5.72 23.93 -26.77
N PRO A 105 -6.34 23.60 -27.92
CA PRO A 105 -6.85 22.25 -28.16
C PRO A 105 -5.74 21.20 -27.98
N GLN A 106 -6.02 20.13 -27.24
CA GLN A 106 -5.05 19.09 -26.91
C GLN A 106 -5.56 17.71 -27.33
N PRO A 107 -4.68 16.72 -27.59
CA PRO A 107 -5.10 15.33 -27.60
C PRO A 107 -5.73 14.96 -26.24
N ALA A 108 -6.92 14.35 -26.27
CA ALA A 108 -7.58 13.89 -25.05
C ALA A 108 -6.70 12.87 -24.32
N SER A 109 -6.59 13.03 -23.00
CA SER A 109 -5.76 12.17 -22.15
C SER A 109 -6.31 12.13 -20.73
N ASP A 110 -5.95 11.08 -19.99
CA ASP A 110 -6.31 10.95 -18.57
C ASP A 110 -5.70 12.08 -17.72
N ASP A 111 -4.57 12.64 -18.14
CA ASP A 111 -3.92 13.76 -17.44
C ASP A 111 -4.75 15.04 -17.55
N LEU A 112 -5.41 15.30 -18.69
CA LEU A 112 -6.38 16.40 -18.81
C LEU A 112 -7.64 16.16 -17.96
N VAL A 113 -8.08 14.91 -17.82
CA VAL A 113 -9.17 14.56 -16.89
C VAL A 113 -8.76 14.85 -15.45
N ARG A 114 -7.57 14.42 -15.01
CA ARG A 114 -7.05 14.70 -13.66
C ARG A 114 -6.88 16.19 -13.39
N ALA A 115 -6.38 16.95 -14.36
CA ALA A 115 -6.24 18.39 -14.24
C ALA A 115 -7.60 19.09 -14.16
N ALA A 116 -8.57 18.68 -14.98
CA ALA A 116 -9.93 19.18 -14.92
C ALA A 116 -10.55 18.96 -13.55
N ARG A 117 -10.36 17.77 -12.96
CA ARG A 117 -10.77 17.48 -11.59
C ARG A 117 -10.15 18.47 -10.61
N THR A 118 -8.83 18.71 -10.66
CA THR A 118 -8.19 19.69 -9.74
C THR A 118 -8.78 21.09 -9.88
N LEU A 119 -8.92 21.59 -11.12
CA LEU A 119 -9.48 22.92 -11.39
C LEU A 119 -10.93 23.08 -10.90
N PHE A 120 -11.68 21.98 -10.84
CA PHE A 120 -13.06 21.95 -10.37
C PHE A 120 -13.23 21.52 -8.90
N GLY A 121 -12.19 21.63 -8.09
CA GLY A 121 -12.27 21.34 -6.66
C GLY A 121 -12.20 19.85 -6.34
N ASN A 122 -11.43 19.11 -7.13
CA ASN A 122 -11.13 17.68 -6.99
C ASN A 122 -12.34 16.73 -7.17
N VAL A 123 -13.48 17.27 -7.57
CA VAL A 123 -14.72 16.53 -7.81
C VAL A 123 -14.59 15.50 -8.93
N PRO A 124 -15.45 14.47 -8.96
CA PRO A 124 -15.48 13.52 -10.06
C PRO A 124 -15.78 14.21 -11.40
N VAL A 125 -15.10 13.75 -12.44
CA VAL A 125 -15.35 14.15 -13.83
C VAL A 125 -15.88 12.94 -14.60
N LEU A 126 -16.97 13.17 -15.32
CA LEU A 126 -17.69 12.16 -16.11
C LEU A 126 -17.54 12.48 -17.60
N LEU A 127 -17.39 11.44 -18.41
CA LEU A 127 -17.37 11.52 -19.87
C LEU A 127 -18.74 11.15 -20.41
N ALA A 128 -19.41 12.10 -21.06
CA ALA A 128 -20.75 11.97 -21.61
C ALA A 128 -20.70 11.94 -23.15
N PRO A 129 -20.66 10.75 -23.78
CA PRO A 129 -20.72 10.65 -25.23
C PRO A 129 -22.10 11.10 -25.74
N HIS A 130 -22.09 11.94 -26.77
CA HIS A 130 -23.28 12.33 -27.54
C HIS A 130 -23.42 11.47 -28.80
N ASP A 131 -22.28 11.16 -29.42
CA ASP A 131 -22.12 10.26 -30.56
C ASP A 131 -20.69 9.68 -30.55
N ASP A 132 -20.30 8.95 -31.60
CA ASP A 132 -18.99 8.30 -31.71
C ASP A 132 -17.79 9.28 -31.74
N THR A 133 -18.05 10.56 -32.01
CA THR A 133 -17.02 11.58 -32.23
C THR A 133 -17.04 12.69 -31.18
N VAL A 134 -18.15 12.87 -30.47
CA VAL A 134 -18.38 14.00 -29.56
C VAL A 134 -18.64 13.52 -28.13
N ILE A 135 -17.81 13.97 -27.20
CA ILE A 135 -17.93 13.67 -25.77
C ILE A 135 -17.91 14.99 -24.98
N SER A 136 -18.88 15.20 -24.09
CA SER A 136 -18.80 16.28 -23.10
C SER A 136 -18.07 15.80 -21.85
N VAL A 137 -17.23 16.66 -21.29
CA VAL A 137 -16.52 16.42 -20.04
C VAL A 137 -17.21 17.22 -18.95
N ILE A 138 -17.75 16.53 -17.94
CA ILE A 138 -18.65 17.11 -16.95
C ILE A 138 -18.09 16.91 -15.55
N ALA A 139 -17.84 17.99 -14.80
CA ALA A 139 -17.54 17.93 -13.38
C ALA A 139 -18.83 17.88 -12.56
N VAL A 140 -18.92 16.95 -11.60
CA VAL A 140 -20.06 16.87 -10.66
C VAL A 140 -19.87 17.92 -9.57
N THR A 141 -20.85 18.79 -9.32
CA THR A 141 -20.65 19.97 -8.44
C THR A 141 -21.02 19.76 -6.98
N ASP A 142 -21.60 18.60 -6.63
CA ASP A 142 -22.03 18.28 -5.26
C ASP A 142 -21.23 17.08 -4.69
N PRO A 143 -19.94 17.26 -4.33
CA PRO A 143 -19.16 16.16 -3.77
C PRO A 143 -19.64 15.79 -2.35
N PRO A 144 -19.53 14.51 -1.96
CA PRO A 144 -19.77 14.09 -0.59
C PRO A 144 -18.74 14.73 0.37
N PRO A 145 -19.04 14.77 1.68
CA PRO A 145 -18.09 15.27 2.66
C PRO A 145 -16.80 14.44 2.66
N SER A 146 -15.68 15.12 2.92
CA SER A 146 -14.36 14.48 3.07
C SER A 146 -14.34 13.45 4.20
N GLY A 147 -13.57 12.37 4.01
CA GLY A 147 -13.37 11.33 5.03
C GLY A 147 -12.35 11.72 6.12
N PRO A 148 -12.13 10.84 7.12
CA PRO A 148 -11.10 11.02 8.15
C PRO A 148 -9.72 11.35 7.54
N LEU A 149 -8.97 12.26 8.18
CA LEU A 149 -7.74 12.83 7.60
C LEU A 149 -6.70 11.75 7.31
N ARG A 150 -6.50 10.84 8.26
CA ARG A 150 -5.52 9.76 8.12
C ARG A 150 -5.86 8.82 6.96
N SER A 151 -7.12 8.41 6.85
CA SER A 151 -7.58 7.52 5.77
C SER A 151 -7.45 8.17 4.39
N ALA A 152 -7.76 9.47 4.30
CA ALA A 152 -7.59 10.24 3.07
C ALA A 152 -6.12 10.35 2.64
N LEU A 153 -5.21 10.63 3.59
CA LEU A 153 -3.77 10.65 3.32
C LEU A 153 -3.26 9.29 2.83
N ILE A 154 -3.64 8.19 3.50
CA ILE A 154 -3.21 6.84 3.10
C ILE A 154 -3.73 6.51 1.70
N SER A 155 -5.03 6.70 1.44
CA SER A 155 -5.63 6.40 0.14
C SER A 155 -5.07 7.28 -0.98
N GLY A 156 -4.76 8.54 -0.70
CA GLY A 156 -4.16 9.43 -1.69
C GLY A 156 -2.71 9.09 -1.99
N LEU A 157 -1.93 8.74 -0.96
CA LEU A 157 -0.53 8.35 -1.12
C LEU A 157 -0.37 6.97 -1.78
N SER A 158 -1.33 6.05 -1.61
CA SER A 158 -1.33 4.78 -2.33
C SER A 158 -1.63 4.96 -3.82
N ALA A 159 -2.37 6.00 -4.20
CA ALA A 159 -2.68 6.33 -5.59
C ALA A 159 -1.67 7.29 -6.25
N LEU A 160 -0.69 7.79 -5.49
CA LEU A 160 0.29 8.76 -5.97
C LEU A 160 1.35 8.08 -6.85
N ASP A 161 1.35 8.43 -8.14
CA ASP A 161 2.37 8.01 -9.10
C ASP A 161 3.71 8.71 -8.82
N GLU A 162 4.82 7.98 -8.94
CA GLU A 162 6.17 8.46 -8.64
C GLU A 162 6.62 9.65 -9.50
N ARG A 163 5.97 9.87 -10.66
CA ARG A 163 6.19 11.06 -11.51
C ARG A 163 5.77 12.35 -10.83
N PHE A 164 4.91 12.30 -9.82
CA PHE A 164 4.37 13.46 -9.13
C PHE A 164 5.03 13.68 -7.77
N GLY A 165 5.27 14.95 -7.43
CA GLY A 165 5.99 15.32 -6.22
C GLY A 165 5.15 15.13 -4.96
N THR A 166 5.56 14.23 -4.06
CA THR A 166 4.83 13.94 -2.80
C THR A 166 4.63 15.18 -1.93
N ARG A 167 5.65 16.03 -1.78
CA ARG A 167 5.55 17.25 -0.96
C ARG A 167 4.51 18.22 -1.52
N ARG A 168 4.51 18.44 -2.84
CA ARG A 168 3.51 19.26 -3.52
C ARG A 168 2.09 18.68 -3.37
N ALA A 169 1.94 17.37 -3.51
CA ALA A 169 0.64 16.71 -3.33
C ALA A 169 0.09 16.89 -1.90
N LEU A 170 0.94 16.76 -0.88
CA LEU A 170 0.56 17.00 0.51
C LEU A 170 0.17 18.48 0.75
N MET A 171 0.91 19.42 0.17
CA MET A 171 0.56 20.85 0.24
C MET A 171 -0.77 21.17 -0.45
N GLY A 172 -0.98 20.64 -1.65
CA GLY A 172 -2.22 20.81 -2.40
C GLY A 172 -3.43 20.24 -1.65
N PHE A 173 -3.28 19.06 -1.04
CA PHE A 173 -4.29 18.46 -0.17
C PHE A 173 -4.58 19.31 1.08
N ALA A 174 -3.53 19.80 1.75
CA ALA A 174 -3.70 20.68 2.90
C ALA A 174 -4.40 21.98 2.51
N ALA A 175 -4.03 22.60 1.39
CA ALA A 175 -4.69 23.80 0.88
C ALA A 175 -6.16 23.55 0.54
N PHE A 176 -6.47 22.43 -0.14
CA PHE A 176 -7.83 22.04 -0.50
C PHE A 176 -8.74 21.86 0.71
N ARG A 177 -8.26 21.18 1.76
CA ARG A 177 -9.02 20.95 2.99
C ARG A 177 -8.91 22.07 4.03
N GLY A 178 -8.13 23.13 3.76
CA GLY A 178 -7.88 24.21 4.71
C GLY A 178 -7.10 23.78 5.96
N LEU A 179 -6.22 22.78 5.82
CA LEU A 179 -5.42 22.20 6.91
C LEU A 179 -4.16 23.02 7.18
N GLY A 180 -3.70 22.95 8.42
CA GLY A 180 -2.34 23.34 8.77
C GLY A 180 -1.34 22.31 8.24
N TYR A 181 -0.13 22.80 7.95
CA TYR A 181 0.96 22.02 7.38
C TYR A 181 2.28 22.56 7.90
N TRP A 182 3.09 21.66 8.45
CA TRP A 182 4.37 22.00 9.05
C TRP A 182 5.41 20.97 8.67
N GLU A 183 6.64 21.44 8.46
CA GLU A 183 7.78 20.58 8.15
C GLU A 183 8.83 20.76 9.24
N ASP A 184 9.34 19.64 9.76
CA ASP A 184 10.45 19.59 10.71
C ASP A 184 11.36 18.41 10.33
N GLY A 185 12.49 18.72 9.69
CA GLY A 185 13.41 17.71 9.16
C GLY A 185 12.72 16.76 8.16
N GLU A 186 12.74 15.47 8.48
CA GLU A 186 12.06 14.41 7.69
C GLU A 186 10.55 14.34 7.95
N THR A 187 10.03 15.04 8.96
CA THR A 187 8.62 14.95 9.34
C THR A 187 7.79 16.05 8.69
N VAL A 188 6.68 15.65 8.07
CA VAL A 188 5.61 16.54 7.65
C VAL A 188 4.40 16.28 8.52
N THR A 189 3.83 17.32 9.13
CA THR A 189 2.59 17.22 9.90
C THR A 189 1.48 17.96 9.15
N VAL A 190 0.34 17.29 8.99
CA VAL A 190 -0.89 17.87 8.45
C VAL A 190 -1.97 17.77 9.54
N ALA A 191 -2.64 18.87 9.87
CA ALA A 191 -3.62 18.87 10.95
C ALA A 191 -4.76 19.88 10.74
N ASP A 192 -5.90 19.62 11.36
CA ASP A 192 -6.94 20.59 11.64
C ASP A 192 -7.14 20.75 13.16
N THR A 193 -8.28 21.29 13.59
CA THR A 193 -8.60 21.49 15.01
C THR A 193 -8.91 20.20 15.78
N SER A 194 -9.11 19.09 15.09
CA SER A 194 -9.61 17.81 15.61
C SER A 194 -8.67 16.63 15.38
N GLU A 195 -7.96 16.59 14.26
CA GLU A 195 -7.00 15.53 13.91
C GLU A 195 -5.63 16.12 13.52
N SER A 196 -4.57 15.38 13.84
CA SER A 196 -3.20 15.68 13.42
C SER A 196 -2.53 14.39 12.97
N VAL A 197 -1.96 14.39 11.77
CA VAL A 197 -1.27 13.25 11.17
C VAL A 197 0.16 13.64 10.83
N ALA A 198 1.12 12.93 11.41
CA ALA A 198 2.54 13.06 11.08
C ALA A 198 2.95 12.00 10.04
N LEU A 199 3.71 12.43 9.04
CA LEU A 199 4.27 11.60 7.99
C LEU A 199 5.80 11.73 8.02
N THR A 200 6.51 10.61 7.88
CA THR A 200 7.98 10.62 7.74
C THR A 200 8.34 10.52 6.26
N LEU A 201 9.09 11.48 5.74
CA LEU A 201 9.55 11.56 4.36
C LEU A 201 11.05 11.31 4.28
N ARG A 202 11.46 10.35 3.45
CA ARG A 202 12.87 10.07 3.11
C ARG A 202 13.01 10.03 1.60
N ASP A 203 14.03 10.69 1.07
CA ASP A 203 14.29 10.77 -0.37
C ASP A 203 13.05 11.21 -1.19
N GLY A 204 12.27 12.14 -0.64
CA GLY A 204 11.06 12.65 -1.27
C GLY A 204 9.84 11.72 -1.21
N ARG A 205 9.92 10.59 -0.51
CA ARG A 205 8.85 9.57 -0.41
C ARG A 205 8.38 9.41 1.05
N VAL A 206 7.08 9.23 1.26
CA VAL A 206 6.55 8.89 2.59
C VAL A 206 6.96 7.46 2.95
N THR A 207 7.56 7.26 4.12
CA THR A 207 8.01 5.95 4.62
C THR A 207 7.20 5.47 5.81
N ASP A 208 6.51 6.38 6.52
CA ASP A 208 5.68 6.08 7.68
C ASP A 208 4.54 7.11 7.80
N ILE A 209 3.36 6.65 8.22
CA ILE A 209 2.18 7.49 8.50
C ILE A 209 1.67 7.18 9.90
N ALA A 210 1.86 8.13 10.82
CA ALA A 210 1.56 7.96 12.23
C ALA A 210 0.09 7.58 12.49
N GLY A 211 -0.17 6.92 13.63
CA GLY A 211 -1.52 6.50 14.06
C GLY A 211 -1.86 5.03 13.77
N GLY A 212 -0.88 4.21 13.38
CA GLY A 212 -1.01 2.76 13.18
C GLY A 212 0.24 2.03 13.67
N MET A 213 0.37 0.75 13.30
CA MET A 213 1.64 0.04 13.48
C MET A 213 2.67 0.57 12.50
N ARG A 214 3.91 0.70 12.96
CA ARG A 214 5.05 1.05 12.11
C ARG A 214 5.60 -0.18 11.43
N LEU A 215 6.38 -0.01 10.36
CA LEU A 215 7.07 -1.15 9.75
C LEU A 215 7.98 -1.89 10.74
N ASP A 216 8.73 -1.14 11.56
CA ASP A 216 9.64 -1.69 12.56
C ASP A 216 8.92 -2.45 13.68
N ASP A 217 7.68 -2.06 14.00
CA ASP A 217 6.83 -2.82 14.93
C ASP A 217 6.56 -4.23 14.40
N VAL A 218 6.21 -4.34 13.12
CA VAL A 218 5.90 -5.62 12.46
C VAL A 218 7.17 -6.45 12.27
N ARG A 219 8.30 -5.80 11.94
CA ARG A 219 9.62 -6.46 11.89
C ARG A 219 10.02 -7.02 13.25
N ALA A 220 9.81 -6.26 14.33
CA ALA A 220 10.08 -6.71 15.69
C ALA A 220 9.20 -7.92 16.03
N ASP A 221 7.90 -7.87 15.73
CA ASP A 221 6.97 -8.97 16.00
C ASP A 221 7.37 -10.26 15.25
N ALA A 222 7.95 -10.15 14.06
CA ALA A 222 8.39 -11.29 13.26
C ALA A 222 9.73 -11.89 13.69
N LEU A 223 10.64 -11.07 14.23
CA LEU A 223 12.08 -11.35 14.34
C LEU A 223 12.42 -12.77 14.79
N TYR A 224 12.08 -13.11 16.03
CA TYR A 224 12.51 -14.38 16.62
C TYR A 224 11.67 -15.57 16.16
N TYR A 225 10.38 -15.38 15.91
CA TYR A 225 9.52 -16.48 15.48
C TYR A 225 9.83 -16.89 14.03
N SER A 226 10.14 -15.92 13.17
CA SER A 226 10.71 -16.14 11.84
C SER A 226 12.03 -16.91 11.92
N ALA A 227 12.95 -16.47 12.79
CA ALA A 227 14.25 -17.13 12.96
C ALA A 227 14.12 -18.60 13.41
N GLU A 228 13.24 -18.92 14.37
CA GLU A 228 13.02 -20.31 14.81
C GLU A 228 12.49 -21.18 13.67
N HIS A 229 11.55 -20.66 12.87
CA HIS A 229 11.01 -21.39 11.71
C HIS A 229 12.07 -21.65 10.62
N GLN A 230 13.00 -20.71 10.40
CA GLN A 230 14.10 -20.93 9.47
C GLN A 230 15.14 -21.92 10.02
N LEU A 231 15.46 -21.84 11.32
CA LEU A 231 16.32 -22.84 11.97
C LEU A 231 15.74 -24.27 11.88
N LEU A 232 14.42 -24.40 12.00
CA LEU A 232 13.74 -25.69 11.81
C LEU A 232 13.88 -26.18 10.36
N LEU A 233 13.61 -25.32 9.38
CA LEU A 233 13.77 -25.68 7.96
C LEU A 233 15.20 -26.14 7.66
N ASP A 234 16.19 -25.35 8.08
CA ASP A 234 17.61 -25.64 7.86
C ASP A 234 18.04 -26.94 8.56
N GLY A 235 17.50 -27.21 9.75
CA GLY A 235 17.78 -28.42 10.51
C GLY A 235 17.19 -29.68 9.88
N LEU A 236 15.98 -29.58 9.30
CA LEU A 236 15.30 -30.69 8.64
C LEU A 236 15.82 -30.93 7.22
N PHE A 237 16.06 -29.87 6.46
CA PHE A 237 16.44 -29.93 5.05
C PHE A 237 17.73 -29.14 4.77
N PRO A 238 18.91 -29.57 5.26
CA PRO A 238 20.16 -28.90 4.95
C PRO A 238 20.39 -28.75 3.45
N GLY A 239 20.85 -27.57 3.00
CA GLY A 239 21.00 -27.27 1.58
C GLY A 239 19.66 -27.30 0.84
N THR A 240 18.62 -26.71 1.45
CA THR A 240 17.24 -26.78 0.96
C THR A 240 17.16 -26.36 -0.51
N ARG A 241 16.47 -27.17 -1.33
CA ARG A 241 16.01 -26.76 -2.67
C ARG A 241 14.50 -26.83 -2.73
N VAL A 242 13.90 -25.77 -3.25
CA VAL A 242 12.45 -25.65 -3.37
C VAL A 242 12.09 -25.46 -4.83
N THR A 243 11.13 -26.24 -5.32
CA THR A 243 10.46 -26.03 -6.60
C THR A 243 8.98 -25.75 -6.34
N VAL A 244 8.37 -24.87 -7.13
CA VAL A 244 6.99 -24.41 -6.90
C VAL A 244 6.14 -24.64 -8.14
N ASP A 245 4.94 -25.18 -7.95
CA ASP A 245 3.87 -25.21 -8.92
C ASP A 245 2.87 -24.09 -8.60
N LEU A 246 2.96 -23.00 -9.36
CA LEU A 246 2.10 -21.82 -9.22
C LEU A 246 0.63 -22.11 -9.54
N SER A 247 0.35 -23.11 -10.38
CA SER A 247 -1.02 -23.46 -10.77
C SER A 247 -1.74 -24.23 -9.66
N ARG A 248 -1.00 -24.92 -8.80
CA ARG A 248 -1.52 -25.72 -7.69
C ARG A 248 -1.28 -25.10 -6.32
N ALA A 249 -0.50 -24.02 -6.24
CA ALA A 249 -0.03 -23.43 -4.98
C ALA A 249 0.67 -24.46 -4.08
N THR A 250 1.50 -25.30 -4.68
CA THR A 250 2.26 -26.35 -3.99
C THR A 250 3.75 -26.20 -4.23
N ALA A 251 4.56 -26.66 -3.28
CA ALA A 251 5.99 -26.72 -3.39
C ALA A 251 6.50 -28.13 -3.08
N GLU A 252 7.61 -28.49 -3.70
CA GLU A 252 8.41 -29.65 -3.35
C GLU A 252 9.72 -29.15 -2.72
N VAL A 253 9.95 -29.57 -1.47
CA VAL A 253 11.11 -29.19 -0.66
C VAL A 253 12.02 -30.41 -0.55
N THR A 254 13.25 -30.26 -1.00
CA THR A 254 14.27 -31.31 -1.00
C THR A 254 15.52 -30.86 -0.27
N SER A 255 16.36 -31.82 0.12
CA SER A 255 17.64 -31.58 0.80
C SER A 255 18.78 -32.16 0.00
N ASP A 256 19.97 -31.57 0.15
CA ASP A 256 21.23 -32.16 -0.32
C ASP A 256 21.70 -33.34 0.53
N SER A 257 21.04 -33.60 1.66
CA SER A 257 21.42 -34.65 2.58
C SER A 257 20.96 -36.03 2.07
N PRO A 258 21.86 -37.01 1.93
CA PRO A 258 21.50 -38.38 1.52
C PRO A 258 20.69 -39.14 2.59
N ARG A 259 20.35 -38.49 3.72
CA ARG A 259 19.44 -39.03 4.74
C ARG A 259 17.98 -38.67 4.49
N HIS A 260 17.70 -37.76 3.55
CA HIS A 260 16.36 -37.30 3.20
C HIS A 260 16.13 -37.54 1.71
N ASP A 261 15.88 -38.80 1.35
CA ASP A 261 15.53 -39.18 -0.04
C ASP A 261 14.09 -38.76 -0.39
N ASP A 262 13.22 -38.56 0.60
CA ASP A 262 11.84 -38.18 0.37
C ASP A 262 11.68 -36.65 0.33
N ALA A 263 11.08 -36.17 -0.75
CA ALA A 263 10.70 -34.77 -0.87
C ALA A 263 9.51 -34.44 0.02
N LEU A 264 9.56 -33.29 0.69
CA LEU A 264 8.43 -32.75 1.44
C LEU A 264 7.53 -31.95 0.50
N HIS A 265 6.26 -32.34 0.43
CA HIS A 265 5.24 -31.54 -0.24
C HIS A 265 4.63 -30.52 0.72
N ALA A 266 4.66 -29.25 0.33
CA ALA A 266 4.11 -28.13 1.09
C ALA A 266 3.10 -27.35 0.25
N ARG A 267 2.23 -26.59 0.91
CA ARG A 267 1.53 -25.48 0.27
C ARG A 267 2.53 -24.33 0.09
N ALA A 268 2.36 -23.58 -0.99
CA ALA A 268 3.26 -22.49 -1.36
C ALA A 268 2.45 -21.23 -1.67
N GLN A 269 2.86 -20.10 -1.10
CA GLN A 269 2.30 -18.79 -1.41
C GLN A 269 3.42 -17.83 -1.82
N VAL A 270 3.37 -17.31 -3.03
CA VAL A 270 4.31 -16.31 -3.51
C VAL A 270 3.91 -14.96 -2.93
N ILE A 271 4.81 -14.33 -2.17
CA ILE A 271 4.57 -13.01 -1.58
C ILE A 271 5.12 -11.90 -2.44
N ALA A 272 6.20 -12.16 -3.18
CA ALA A 272 6.82 -11.19 -4.07
C ALA A 272 7.61 -11.89 -5.17
N THR A 273 7.88 -11.14 -6.24
CA THR A 273 8.83 -11.49 -7.30
C THR A 273 9.95 -10.46 -7.35
N VAL A 274 11.15 -10.91 -7.69
CA VAL A 274 12.33 -10.08 -7.87
C VAL A 274 12.86 -10.30 -9.29
N THR A 275 12.76 -9.28 -10.12
CA THR A 275 13.19 -9.29 -11.53
C THR A 275 13.99 -8.03 -11.81
N GLY A 276 15.20 -8.15 -12.37
CA GLY A 276 16.03 -6.99 -12.74
C GLY A 276 16.31 -6.01 -11.60
N GLY A 277 16.41 -6.49 -10.36
CA GLY A 277 16.63 -5.65 -9.17
C GLY A 277 15.38 -4.92 -8.65
N THR A 278 14.20 -5.25 -9.15
CA THR A 278 12.91 -4.71 -8.67
C THR A 278 12.17 -5.76 -7.88
N TRP A 279 11.82 -5.45 -6.63
CA TRP A 279 10.85 -6.20 -5.83
C TRP A 279 9.45 -5.78 -6.23
N THR A 280 8.62 -6.74 -6.60
CA THR A 280 7.20 -6.56 -6.91
C THR A 280 6.39 -7.40 -5.94
N TRP A 281 5.48 -6.81 -5.19
CA TRP A 281 4.57 -7.62 -4.37
C TRP A 281 3.70 -8.49 -5.26
N ALA A 282 3.43 -9.72 -4.84
CA ALA A 282 2.69 -10.67 -5.67
C ALA A 282 1.25 -10.24 -5.96
N TRP A 283 0.63 -9.42 -5.09
CA TRP A 283 -0.68 -8.81 -5.34
C TRP A 283 -0.65 -7.79 -6.49
N ALA A 284 0.52 -7.25 -6.82
CA ALA A 284 0.74 -6.28 -7.88
C ALA A 284 1.33 -6.89 -9.17
N ASP A 285 1.80 -8.15 -9.13
CA ASP A 285 2.42 -8.78 -10.30
C ASP A 285 1.35 -9.24 -11.31
N PRO A 286 1.30 -8.66 -12.53
CA PRO A 286 0.30 -9.02 -13.53
C PRO A 286 0.43 -10.49 -13.97
N ASN A 287 1.61 -11.09 -13.87
CA ASN A 287 1.83 -12.49 -14.25
C ASN A 287 1.28 -13.49 -13.22
N LEU A 288 1.01 -13.03 -12.00
CA LEU A 288 0.46 -13.85 -10.92
C LEU A 288 -1.03 -13.61 -10.69
N THR A 289 -1.64 -12.69 -11.44
CA THR A 289 -3.06 -12.35 -11.31
C THR A 289 -3.93 -13.59 -11.51
N GLY A 290 -4.75 -13.91 -10.51
CA GLY A 290 -5.64 -15.08 -10.52
C GLY A 290 -4.97 -16.41 -10.17
N SER A 291 -3.66 -16.44 -9.89
CA SER A 291 -2.98 -17.64 -9.44
C SER A 291 -3.45 -18.08 -8.05
N PRO A 292 -3.67 -19.38 -7.80
CA PRO A 292 -3.88 -19.90 -6.45
C PRO A 292 -2.72 -19.62 -5.49
N ALA A 293 -1.51 -19.41 -6.02
CA ALA A 293 -0.31 -19.18 -5.22
C ALA A 293 -0.22 -17.77 -4.60
N VAL A 294 -1.16 -16.86 -4.87
CA VAL A 294 -1.17 -15.50 -4.29
C VAL A 294 -2.39 -15.21 -3.43
N GLN A 295 -3.28 -16.19 -3.23
CA GLN A 295 -4.59 -15.97 -2.60
C GLN A 295 -4.49 -15.43 -1.16
N LEU A 296 -3.50 -15.86 -0.39
CA LEU A 296 -3.33 -15.40 1.00
C LEU A 296 -2.66 -14.03 1.12
N ILE A 297 -2.20 -13.45 0.00
CA ILE A 297 -1.35 -12.25 0.01
C ILE A 297 -2.16 -10.95 -0.20
N GLY A 298 -3.42 -11.05 -0.63
CA GLY A 298 -4.32 -9.89 -0.70
C GLY A 298 -4.53 -9.17 0.64
N GLY A 299 -4.30 -9.87 1.77
CA GLY A 299 -4.33 -9.25 3.09
C GLY A 299 -3.17 -8.27 3.36
N LEU A 300 -2.06 -8.37 2.63
CA LEU A 300 -0.85 -7.60 2.91
C LEU A 300 -0.97 -6.13 2.48
N GLU A 301 -1.48 -5.88 1.27
CA GLU A 301 -1.81 -4.53 0.82
C GLU A 301 -2.81 -3.87 1.77
N ARG A 302 -3.88 -4.62 2.12
CA ARG A 302 -4.90 -4.13 3.03
C ARG A 302 -4.35 -3.80 4.41
N PHE A 303 -3.50 -4.67 4.96
CA PHE A 303 -2.82 -4.42 6.24
C PHE A 303 -1.94 -3.16 6.17
N GLY A 304 -1.22 -2.97 5.07
CA GLY A 304 -0.47 -1.75 4.79
C GLY A 304 -1.35 -0.50 4.81
N LEU A 305 -2.51 -0.55 4.16
CA LEU A 305 -3.48 0.55 4.13
C LEU A 305 -4.11 0.80 5.51
N ASP A 306 -4.45 -0.24 6.26
CA ASP A 306 -5.05 -0.09 7.60
C ASP A 306 -4.07 0.54 8.59
N HIS A 307 -2.79 0.12 8.54
CA HIS A 307 -1.76 0.62 9.43
C HIS A 307 -0.97 1.80 8.90
N GLY A 308 -1.17 2.22 7.65
CA GLY A 308 -0.43 3.34 7.05
C GLY A 308 1.05 3.05 6.85
N ILE A 309 1.36 1.86 6.33
CA ILE A 309 2.72 1.36 6.05
C ILE A 309 2.96 1.36 4.53
N PRO A 310 3.58 2.41 3.96
CA PRO A 310 3.74 2.55 2.51
C PRO A 310 4.47 1.39 1.84
N ALA A 311 5.45 0.79 2.51
CA ALA A 311 6.22 -0.32 1.95
C ALA A 311 5.35 -1.55 1.60
N LEU A 312 4.14 -1.66 2.17
CA LEU A 312 3.24 -2.80 1.95
C LEU A 312 2.13 -2.54 0.92
N PHE A 313 1.80 -1.26 0.65
CA PHE A 313 0.81 -0.88 -0.37
C PHE A 313 1.44 -0.25 -1.62
N ARG A 314 2.76 -0.06 -1.64
CA ARG A 314 3.49 0.29 -2.87
C ARG A 314 3.70 -0.97 -3.72
N PRO A 315 3.27 -0.99 -4.99
CA PRO A 315 3.41 -2.17 -5.85
C PRO A 315 4.86 -2.66 -6.01
N HIS A 316 5.80 -1.72 -6.15
CA HIS A 316 7.20 -1.97 -6.49
C HIS A 316 8.15 -1.23 -5.55
N LEU A 317 9.28 -1.86 -5.25
CA LEU A 317 10.42 -1.24 -4.57
C LEU A 317 11.74 -1.71 -5.20
N PRO A 318 12.84 -0.95 -5.10
CA PRO A 318 14.16 -1.50 -5.33
C PRO A 318 14.38 -2.74 -4.45
N ALA A 319 14.90 -3.83 -5.02
CA ALA A 319 15.06 -5.09 -4.29
C ALA A 319 15.99 -4.90 -3.08
N GLU A 320 17.08 -4.14 -3.21
CA GLU A 320 17.98 -3.85 -2.08
C GLU A 320 17.26 -3.13 -0.92
N GLU A 321 16.37 -2.19 -1.25
CA GLU A 321 15.55 -1.52 -0.25
C GLU A 321 14.58 -2.49 0.43
N ALA A 322 13.91 -3.37 -0.34
CA ALA A 322 13.03 -4.39 0.23
C ALA A 322 13.75 -5.35 1.18
N HIS A 323 14.98 -5.76 0.85
CA HIS A 323 15.82 -6.59 1.73
C HIS A 323 16.22 -5.83 2.99
N ARG A 324 16.67 -4.58 2.87
CA ARG A 324 17.02 -3.73 4.03
C ARG A 324 15.84 -3.52 4.97
N LEU A 325 14.64 -3.36 4.41
CA LEU A 325 13.39 -3.21 5.16
C LEU A 325 12.85 -4.55 5.70
N GLY A 326 13.47 -5.69 5.38
CA GLY A 326 13.05 -7.01 5.85
C GLY A 326 11.64 -7.40 5.40
N LEU A 327 11.23 -7.02 4.18
CA LEU A 327 9.83 -7.18 3.74
C LEU A 327 9.37 -8.66 3.69
N THR A 328 10.29 -9.60 3.49
CA THR A 328 10.01 -11.03 3.62
C THR A 328 9.53 -11.41 5.02
N ASP A 329 10.16 -10.86 6.07
CA ASP A 329 9.78 -11.13 7.46
C ASP A 329 8.48 -10.43 7.84
N VAL A 330 8.26 -9.21 7.35
CA VAL A 330 7.04 -8.42 7.58
C VAL A 330 5.78 -9.15 7.07
N ALA A 331 5.89 -9.88 5.97
CA ALA A 331 4.76 -10.64 5.42
C ALA A 331 4.30 -11.79 6.33
N LYS A 332 5.18 -12.33 7.19
CA LYS A 332 4.92 -13.53 8.00
C LYS A 332 3.85 -13.32 9.07
N PRO A 333 3.95 -12.33 9.98
CA PRO A 333 2.90 -12.10 10.98
C PRO A 333 1.55 -11.71 10.35
N VAL A 334 1.57 -11.09 9.17
CA VAL A 334 0.34 -10.68 8.46
C VAL A 334 -0.37 -11.89 7.83
N THR A 335 0.39 -12.81 7.23
CA THR A 335 -0.16 -13.99 6.54
C THR A 335 -0.33 -15.20 7.45
N GLY A 336 0.36 -15.23 8.59
CA GLY A 336 0.44 -16.37 9.49
C GLY A 336 1.32 -17.52 8.98
N LEU A 337 2.03 -17.33 7.88
CA LEU A 337 2.97 -18.30 7.32
C LEU A 337 4.40 -17.86 7.61
N TRP A 338 5.21 -18.76 8.18
CA TRP A 338 6.46 -18.34 8.85
C TRP A 338 7.73 -18.87 8.18
N THR A 339 7.64 -20.02 7.52
CA THR A 339 8.77 -20.59 6.79
C THR A 339 8.81 -20.01 5.38
N HIS A 340 9.98 -19.56 4.93
CA HIS A 340 10.13 -18.99 3.59
C HIS A 340 11.31 -19.59 2.82
N ALA A 341 11.23 -19.48 1.49
CA ALA A 341 12.31 -19.81 0.57
C ALA A 341 12.33 -18.83 -0.60
N GLU A 342 13.52 -18.64 -1.17
CA GLU A 342 13.71 -17.97 -2.45
C GLU A 342 13.77 -19.02 -3.56
N VAL A 343 12.95 -18.85 -4.59
CA VAL A 343 12.75 -19.87 -5.62
C VAL A 343 12.93 -19.25 -7.01
N PRO A 344 13.79 -19.79 -7.89
CA PRO A 344 13.81 -19.35 -9.27
C PRO A 344 12.50 -19.76 -9.95
N LEU A 345 11.66 -18.79 -10.31
CA LEU A 345 10.43 -19.04 -11.06
C LEU A 345 10.71 -19.19 -12.55
N ASN A 346 11.73 -18.48 -13.04
CA ASN A 346 12.29 -18.56 -14.38
C ASN A 346 13.74 -18.03 -14.35
N PRO A 347 14.48 -18.02 -15.48
CA PRO A 347 15.89 -17.58 -15.48
C PRO A 347 16.14 -16.13 -15.02
N GLU A 348 15.13 -15.27 -15.03
CA GLU A 348 15.26 -13.83 -14.74
C GLU A 348 14.53 -13.40 -13.46
N THR A 349 13.69 -14.27 -12.90
CA THR A 349 12.75 -13.94 -11.82
C THR A 349 12.88 -14.91 -10.66
N THR A 350 13.16 -14.37 -9.48
CA THR A 350 13.12 -15.08 -8.21
C THR A 350 11.79 -14.79 -7.51
N GLY A 351 11.09 -15.81 -7.08
CA GLY A 351 9.91 -15.71 -6.22
C GLY A 351 10.32 -15.82 -4.75
N ILE A 352 9.73 -14.99 -3.91
CA ILE A 352 9.80 -15.11 -2.46
C ILE A 352 8.54 -15.85 -2.02
N VAL A 353 8.72 -17.02 -1.40
CA VAL A 353 7.63 -17.98 -1.19
C VAL A 353 7.52 -18.33 0.28
N LEU A 354 6.31 -18.25 0.83
CA LEU A 354 5.97 -18.78 2.15
C LEU A 354 5.46 -20.21 2.00
N LEU A 355 5.96 -21.10 2.86
CA LEU A 355 5.72 -22.54 2.84
C LEU A 355 4.89 -22.95 4.05
N ASP A 356 3.98 -23.90 3.83
CA ASP A 356 3.19 -24.51 4.89
C ASP A 356 3.07 -26.02 4.72
N ALA A 357 3.54 -26.75 5.72
CA ALA A 357 3.40 -28.18 5.85
C ALA A 357 3.43 -28.57 7.33
N GLU A 358 2.82 -29.71 7.66
CA GLU A 358 2.81 -30.20 9.05
C GLU A 358 4.22 -30.42 9.61
N ALA A 359 5.15 -30.90 8.78
CA ALA A 359 6.56 -31.09 9.15
C ALA A 359 7.31 -29.77 9.45
N LEU A 360 6.79 -28.62 9.00
CA LEU A 360 7.38 -27.30 9.23
C LEU A 360 6.80 -26.58 10.46
N ARG A 361 5.89 -27.23 11.20
CA ARG A 361 5.35 -26.67 12.44
C ARG A 361 6.38 -26.82 13.55
N LEU A 362 6.56 -25.74 14.33
CA LEU A 362 7.48 -25.77 15.46
C LEU A 362 7.04 -26.83 16.50
N PRO A 363 7.96 -27.68 17.00
CA PRO A 363 7.67 -28.58 18.10
C PRO A 363 7.39 -27.80 19.40
N PRO A 364 6.96 -28.46 20.49
CA PRO A 364 6.87 -27.81 21.80
C PRO A 364 8.18 -27.11 22.19
N PRO A 365 8.11 -25.92 22.81
CA PRO A 365 9.30 -25.14 23.14
C PRO A 365 10.20 -25.88 24.14
N THR A 366 11.50 -25.86 23.87
CA THR A 366 12.55 -26.38 24.77
C THR A 366 13.50 -25.26 25.15
N ALA A 367 14.16 -25.35 26.31
CA ALA A 367 15.12 -24.33 26.75
C ALA A 367 16.23 -24.10 25.71
N GLN A 368 16.68 -25.18 25.06
CA GLN A 368 17.69 -25.13 24.02
C GLN A 368 17.21 -24.41 22.76
N ALA A 369 16.00 -24.71 22.27
CA ALA A 369 15.44 -24.06 21.09
C ALA A 369 15.20 -22.57 21.34
N LEU A 370 14.58 -22.22 22.47
CA LEU A 370 14.35 -20.83 22.85
C LEU A 370 15.66 -20.05 22.96
N THR A 371 16.67 -20.65 23.60
CA THR A 371 17.99 -20.02 23.75
C THR A 371 18.67 -19.81 22.41
N ALA A 372 18.67 -20.82 21.52
CA ALA A 372 19.27 -20.70 20.20
C ALA A 372 18.58 -19.61 19.36
N THR A 373 17.24 -19.57 19.37
CA THR A 373 16.46 -18.55 18.66
C THR A 373 16.71 -17.15 19.19
N LEU A 374 16.71 -16.95 20.50
CA LEU A 374 16.84 -15.61 21.10
C LEU A 374 18.25 -15.01 20.94
N HIS A 375 19.25 -15.83 20.59
CA HIS A 375 20.56 -15.38 20.16
C HIS A 375 20.63 -14.98 18.68
N ALA A 376 19.54 -15.10 17.92
CA ALA A 376 19.51 -14.64 16.54
C ALA A 376 19.91 -13.14 16.47
N PRO A 377 20.73 -12.74 15.47
CA PRO A 377 21.09 -11.34 15.29
C PRO A 377 19.84 -10.47 15.15
N ALA A 378 19.86 -9.32 15.82
CA ALA A 378 18.78 -8.34 15.75
C ALA A 378 19.30 -7.01 15.22
N ASP A 379 18.47 -6.34 14.42
CA ASP A 379 18.70 -4.95 14.03
C ASP A 379 18.58 -4.06 15.28
N PRO A 380 19.62 -3.28 15.65
CA PRO A 380 19.63 -2.45 16.85
C PRO A 380 18.53 -1.38 16.89
N SER A 381 17.92 -1.06 15.73
CA SER A 381 16.81 -0.10 15.66
C SER A 381 15.47 -0.67 16.12
N LEU A 382 15.34 -1.99 16.24
CA LEU A 382 14.09 -2.66 16.63
C LEU A 382 13.87 -2.65 18.15
N ASP A 383 12.61 -2.56 18.55
CA ASP A 383 12.22 -2.78 19.95
C ASP A 383 12.34 -4.27 20.31
N LEU A 384 13.46 -4.64 20.93
CA LEU A 384 13.74 -6.01 21.33
C LEU A 384 12.79 -6.52 22.42
N ARG A 385 12.22 -5.65 23.26
CA ARG A 385 11.24 -6.07 24.27
C ARG A 385 9.94 -6.47 23.60
N ARG A 386 9.50 -5.70 22.60
CA ARG A 386 8.38 -6.04 21.73
C ARG A 386 8.63 -7.37 21.02
N ALA A 387 9.80 -7.53 20.40
CA ALA A 387 10.15 -8.77 19.69
C ALA A 387 10.10 -10.02 20.57
N VAL A 388 10.66 -9.95 21.79
CA VAL A 388 10.59 -11.06 22.76
C VAL A 388 9.15 -11.30 23.22
N GLY A 389 8.37 -10.25 23.46
CA GLY A 389 6.96 -10.35 23.85
C GLY A 389 6.11 -11.04 22.77
N ALA A 390 6.25 -10.63 21.52
CA ALA A 390 5.56 -11.24 20.38
C ALA A 390 5.96 -12.71 20.22
N TYR A 391 7.25 -13.01 20.28
CA TYR A 391 7.78 -14.37 20.23
C TYR A 391 7.20 -15.27 21.32
N ALA A 392 7.18 -14.80 22.58
CA ALA A 392 6.58 -15.53 23.69
C ALA A 392 5.08 -15.79 23.44
N GLY A 393 4.37 -14.79 22.92
CA GLY A 393 2.96 -14.90 22.51
C GLY A 393 2.74 -15.98 21.45
N TYR A 394 3.52 -15.98 20.37
CA TYR A 394 3.42 -17.00 19.30
C TYR A 394 3.78 -18.41 19.78
N ARG A 395 4.74 -18.55 20.70
CA ARG A 395 5.09 -19.84 21.30
C ARG A 395 4.13 -20.30 22.40
N GLY A 396 3.20 -19.45 22.83
CA GLY A 396 2.28 -19.74 23.93
C GLY A 396 2.98 -19.91 25.28
N VAL A 397 4.13 -19.25 25.47
CA VAL A 397 4.89 -19.27 26.73
C VAL A 397 4.69 -17.98 27.51
N SER A 398 4.75 -18.07 28.83
CA SER A 398 4.65 -16.88 29.69
C SER A 398 5.97 -16.11 29.70
N LEU A 399 5.89 -14.79 29.67
CA LEU A 399 7.03 -13.89 29.85
C LEU A 399 6.90 -13.17 31.20
N VAL A 400 7.81 -13.42 32.13
CA VAL A 400 7.86 -12.78 33.44
C VAL A 400 8.87 -11.65 33.39
N HIS A 401 8.41 -10.41 33.46
CA HIS A 401 9.31 -9.25 33.47
C HIS A 401 10.00 -9.08 34.81
N ALA A 402 11.30 -8.75 34.77
CA ALA A 402 12.11 -8.37 35.91
C ALA A 402 12.72 -6.98 35.67
N THR A 403 13.25 -6.34 36.72
CA THR A 403 13.80 -4.98 36.64
C THR A 403 14.85 -4.84 35.54
N ASP A 404 15.73 -5.83 35.40
CA ASP A 404 16.88 -5.79 34.48
C ASP A 404 16.77 -6.77 33.30
N GLY A 405 15.59 -7.37 33.08
CA GLY A 405 15.46 -8.46 32.12
C GLY A 405 14.07 -9.06 32.00
N ALA A 406 14.02 -10.30 31.55
CA ALA A 406 12.82 -11.12 31.56
C ALA A 406 13.16 -12.59 31.76
N VAL A 407 12.18 -13.39 32.17
CA VAL A 407 12.34 -14.84 32.35
C VAL A 407 11.20 -15.56 31.64
N ILE A 408 11.54 -16.59 30.87
CA ILE A 408 10.58 -17.52 30.27
C ILE A 408 10.64 -18.83 31.08
N PRO A 409 9.69 -19.07 32.00
CA PRO A 409 9.58 -20.37 32.66
C PRO A 409 9.05 -21.42 31.67
N LEU A 410 9.66 -22.60 31.67
CA LEU A 410 9.20 -23.73 30.88
C LEU A 410 8.41 -24.72 31.75
N PRO A 411 7.39 -25.40 31.20
CA PRO A 411 6.60 -26.38 31.96
C PRO A 411 7.42 -27.59 32.42
N THR A 412 8.51 -27.88 31.71
CA THR A 412 9.29 -29.10 31.87
C THR A 412 10.37 -28.91 32.93
N ALA A 413 10.34 -29.73 33.99
CA ALA A 413 11.43 -29.92 34.96
C ALA A 413 12.01 -28.65 35.63
N GLY A 414 11.21 -27.59 35.76
CA GLY A 414 11.65 -26.32 36.36
C GLY A 414 12.67 -25.57 35.51
N GLU A 415 12.81 -25.88 34.22
CA GLU A 415 13.71 -25.13 33.34
C GLU A 415 13.20 -23.70 33.13
N ARG A 416 14.12 -22.76 32.98
CA ARG A 416 13.83 -21.36 32.65
C ARG A 416 14.89 -20.80 31.72
N VAL A 417 14.50 -19.83 30.90
CA VAL A 417 15.41 -19.02 30.10
C VAL A 417 15.41 -17.61 30.67
N THR A 418 16.56 -17.15 31.13
CA THR A 418 16.76 -15.78 31.63
C THR A 418 17.25 -14.91 30.50
N LEU A 419 16.65 -13.74 30.35
CA LEU A 419 16.89 -12.80 29.25
C LEU A 419 17.45 -11.49 29.77
N THR A 420 18.54 -11.05 29.17
CA THR A 420 19.15 -9.73 29.40
C THR A 420 19.10 -8.94 28.08
N PHE A 421 18.55 -7.73 28.14
CA PHE A 421 18.43 -6.87 26.96
C PHE A 421 19.67 -5.99 26.82
N GLY A 422 20.37 -6.13 25.70
CA GLY A 422 21.52 -5.31 25.33
C GLY A 422 21.20 -4.36 24.17
N PRO A 423 22.12 -3.42 23.86
CA PRO A 423 21.95 -2.46 22.77
C PRO A 423 21.98 -3.10 21.36
N SER A 424 22.47 -4.34 21.24
CA SER A 424 22.66 -5.04 19.96
C SER A 424 22.02 -6.42 19.92
N GLY A 425 21.13 -6.74 20.86
CA GLY A 425 20.46 -8.04 20.92
C GLY A 425 20.03 -8.44 22.32
N VAL A 426 19.52 -9.67 22.42
CA VAL A 426 19.13 -10.30 23.67
C VAL A 426 20.12 -11.41 23.99
N THR A 427 20.62 -11.45 25.22
CA THR A 427 21.35 -12.60 25.75
C THR A 427 20.37 -13.51 26.46
N ALA A 428 20.37 -14.80 26.11
CA ALA A 428 19.49 -15.80 26.69
C ALA A 428 20.30 -16.89 27.39
N GLU A 429 20.03 -17.15 28.67
CA GLU A 429 20.75 -18.16 29.46
C GLU A 429 19.79 -19.19 30.03
N MET A 430 20.11 -20.47 29.86
CA MET A 430 19.33 -21.56 30.44
C MET A 430 19.66 -21.73 31.92
N GLY A 431 18.63 -21.91 32.74
CA GLY A 431 18.75 -22.19 34.17
C GLY A 431 17.64 -23.10 34.68
N ARG A 432 17.68 -23.41 35.99
CA ARG A 432 16.63 -24.16 36.71
C ARG A 432 16.00 -23.31 37.81
N ALA A 433 14.71 -23.51 38.06
CA ALA A 433 13.98 -23.00 39.20
C ALA A 433 14.59 -23.60 40.48
N ASP A 434 14.94 -22.74 41.44
CA ASP A 434 15.43 -23.16 42.76
C ASP A 434 14.28 -23.66 43.64
#